data_AF-A0A9D7J173-F1
#
_entry.id   AF-A0A9D7J173-F1
#
_cell.length_a   1.000
_cell.length_b   1.000
_cell.length_c   1.000
_cell.angle_alpha   90.00
_cell.angle_beta   90.00
_cell.angle_gamma   90.00
#
_symmetry.space_group_name_H-M   'P 1'
#
loop_
_entity.id
_entity.type
_entity.pdbx_description
1 polymer ?
#
loop_
_entity_poly.entity_id
_entity_poly.type
_entity_poly.pdbx_seq_one_letter_code
_entity_poly.pdbx_strand_id
1 'polypeptide(L)'
;MLGHYLHDHTWGVSFTGFAPQLKGSEIVNEDGRPSGTYIPRFRNLDKTSRQANYIRGFGYQCGSGAGISPDTARLLPGLGSDFKHAVKAMASRDDSNERFR
;
A
#
# COMPACT_ATOMS: atom_id res chain seq x y z
N MET A 1 -20.93 -9.98 30.20
CA MET A 1 -21.24 -9.73 28.78
C MET A 1 -20.37 -10.66 27.94
N LEU A 2 -20.94 -11.36 26.96
CA LEU A 2 -20.22 -12.28 26.06
C LEU A 2 -20.42 -11.80 24.61
N GLY A 3 -19.36 -11.76 23.79
CA GLY A 3 -19.46 -11.47 22.35
C GLY A 3 -19.44 -9.98 21.93
N HIS A 4 -19.15 -9.05 22.84
CA HIS A 4 -18.99 -7.63 22.49
C HIS A 4 -17.58 -7.33 21.98
N TYR A 5 -17.46 -6.35 21.07
CA TYR A 5 -16.20 -5.85 20.49
C TYR A 5 -15.40 -6.80 19.58
N LEU A 6 -16.03 -7.86 19.07
CA LEU A 6 -15.39 -8.67 18.04
C LEU A 6 -15.11 -7.82 16.79
N HIS A 7 -13.83 -7.75 16.45
CA HIS A 7 -13.28 -7.19 15.22
C HIS A 7 -12.59 -8.34 14.48
N ASP A 8 -12.70 -8.35 13.17
CA ASP A 8 -12.08 -9.36 12.32
C ASP A 8 -11.26 -8.67 11.22
N HIS A 9 -10.25 -9.37 10.71
CA HIS A 9 -9.48 -8.94 9.56
C HIS A 9 -9.89 -9.83 8.39
N THR A 10 -10.88 -9.38 7.62
CA THR A 10 -11.32 -10.10 6.43
C THR A 10 -10.21 -10.02 5.36
N TRP A 11 -9.33 -11.01 5.34
CA TRP A 11 -8.36 -11.24 4.28
C TRP A 11 -9.03 -11.99 3.13
N GLY A 12 -8.73 -11.62 1.88
CA GLY A 12 -9.19 -12.38 0.71
C GLY A 12 -9.48 -11.56 -0.55
N VAL A 13 -9.70 -10.25 -0.41
CA VAL A 13 -9.86 -9.35 -1.56
C VAL A 13 -8.94 -8.17 -1.38
N SER A 14 -7.96 -8.05 -2.28
CA SER A 14 -7.05 -6.90 -2.36
C SER A 14 -7.17 -6.29 -3.76
N PHE A 15 -7.06 -4.97 -3.83
CA PHE A 15 -6.97 -4.24 -5.09
C PHE A 15 -5.61 -3.56 -5.13
N THR A 16 -4.89 -3.73 -6.23
CA THR A 16 -3.62 -3.06 -6.50
C THR A 16 -3.75 -2.31 -7.81
N GLY A 17 -3.23 -1.09 -7.87
CA GLY A 17 -3.27 -0.27 -9.08
C GLY A 17 -2.05 0.63 -9.17
N PHE A 18 -1.72 1.05 -10.38
CA PHE A 18 -0.69 2.04 -10.65
C PHE A 18 -1.34 3.39 -10.89
N ALA A 19 -0.89 4.41 -10.15
CA ALA A 19 -1.25 5.79 -10.42
C ALA A 19 -0.12 6.46 -11.22
N PRO A 20 -0.44 7.26 -12.27
CA PRO A 20 0.59 8.03 -12.96
C PRO A 20 1.23 9.04 -12.00
N GLN A 21 2.50 9.34 -12.22
CA GLN A 21 3.21 10.35 -11.42
C GLN A 21 2.48 11.70 -11.51
N LEU A 22 2.28 12.34 -10.36
CA LEU A 22 1.65 13.63 -10.29
C LEU A 22 2.59 14.69 -10.92
N LYS A 23 2.06 15.46 -11.88
CA LYS A 23 2.83 16.44 -12.64
C LYS A 23 3.49 17.47 -11.71
N GLY A 24 4.81 17.62 -11.82
CA GLY A 24 5.59 18.58 -11.02
C GLY A 24 5.94 18.10 -9.61
N SER A 25 5.66 16.84 -9.27
CA SER A 25 6.12 16.22 -8.03
C SER A 25 7.24 15.22 -8.31
N GLU A 26 8.31 15.31 -7.53
CA GLU A 26 9.38 14.31 -7.54
C GLU A 26 8.88 13.02 -6.87
N ILE A 27 9.35 11.87 -7.35
CA ILE A 27 9.14 10.60 -6.66
C ILE A 27 9.98 10.63 -5.38
N VAL A 28 9.31 10.74 -4.23
CA VAL A 28 9.95 10.62 -2.92
C VAL A 28 9.75 9.20 -2.39
N ASN A 29 10.81 8.64 -1.81
CA ASN A 29 10.73 7.35 -1.14
C ASN A 29 9.73 7.45 0.02
N GLU A 30 8.70 6.59 0.01
CA GLU A 30 7.68 6.53 1.08
C GLU A 30 8.10 5.66 2.27
N ASP A 31 9.34 5.13 2.28
CA ASP A 31 9.94 4.25 3.32
C ASP A 31 9.96 4.83 4.75
N GLY A 32 9.57 6.10 4.92
CA GLY A 32 9.47 6.76 6.23
C GLY A 32 8.04 6.93 6.76
N ARG A 33 7.00 6.46 6.06
CA ARG A 33 5.62 6.62 6.53
C ARG A 33 5.28 5.61 7.63
N PRO A 34 4.92 6.07 8.86
CA PRO A 34 4.63 5.17 9.98
C PRO A 34 3.32 4.36 9.79
N SER A 35 2.45 4.80 8.88
CA SER A 35 1.22 4.11 8.50
C SER A 35 0.92 4.31 7.02
N GLY A 36 0.41 3.28 6.37
CA GLY A 36 -0.12 3.39 5.01
C GLY A 36 -1.39 4.23 4.92
N THR A 37 -1.95 4.33 3.70
CA THR A 37 -3.22 5.04 3.46
C THR A 37 -4.35 4.38 4.23
N TYR A 38 -5.13 5.15 4.96
CA TYR A 38 -6.30 4.65 5.66
C TYR A 38 -7.57 5.19 5.02
N ILE A 39 -8.51 4.31 4.68
CA ILE A 39 -9.86 4.69 4.28
C ILE A 39 -10.70 4.77 5.56
N PRO A 40 -11.17 5.96 5.94
CA PRO A 40 -12.02 6.12 7.11
C PRO A 40 -13.32 5.32 6.97
N ARG A 41 -13.99 5.13 8.11
CA ARG A 41 -15.31 4.52 8.13
C ARG A 41 -16.25 5.27 7.21
N PHE A 42 -16.87 4.57 6.27
CA PHE A 42 -17.79 5.14 5.26
C PHE A 42 -19.23 4.58 5.35
N ARG A 43 -19.46 3.63 6.27
CA ARG A 43 -20.78 3.04 6.52
C ARG A 43 -21.24 3.35 7.95
N ASN A 44 -22.55 3.51 8.14
CA ASN A 44 -23.19 3.80 9.42
C ASN A 44 -22.71 5.12 10.08
N LEU A 45 -22.53 6.18 9.30
CA LEU A 45 -22.14 7.51 9.78
C LEU A 45 -23.33 8.40 10.14
N ASP A 46 -24.45 8.20 9.44
CA ASP A 46 -25.66 9.01 9.54
C ASP A 46 -26.90 8.16 9.22
N LYS A 47 -28.09 8.79 9.17
CA LYS A 47 -29.35 8.11 8.87
C LYS A 47 -29.40 7.54 7.45
N THR A 48 -28.69 8.13 6.49
CA THR A 48 -28.73 7.75 5.07
C THR A 48 -27.77 6.61 4.74
N SER A 49 -26.64 6.53 5.46
CA SER A 49 -25.63 5.46 5.35
C SER A 49 -25.86 4.28 6.31
N ARG A 50 -26.96 4.31 7.08
CA ARG A 50 -27.30 3.30 8.08
C ARG A 50 -27.81 2.02 7.43
N GLN A 51 -27.28 0.88 7.88
CA GLN A 51 -27.71 -0.45 7.47
C GLN A 51 -28.54 -1.08 8.60
N ALA A 52 -29.75 -1.57 8.27
CA ALA A 52 -30.65 -2.14 9.27
C ALA A 52 -30.07 -3.40 9.95
N ASN A 53 -29.36 -4.23 9.19
CA ASN A 53 -28.85 -5.52 9.66
C ASN A 53 -27.36 -5.48 10.05
N TYR A 54 -26.69 -4.33 9.94
CA TYR A 54 -25.26 -4.21 10.21
C TYR A 54 -24.92 -2.87 10.84
N ILE A 55 -24.54 -2.89 12.12
CA ILE A 55 -24.28 -1.68 12.91
C ILE A 55 -22.78 -1.31 13.03
N ARG A 56 -21.88 -2.17 12.52
CA ARG A 56 -20.42 -1.95 12.59
C ARG A 56 -19.94 -1.10 11.40
N GLY A 57 -18.69 -0.65 11.46
CA GLY A 57 -18.03 0.07 10.36
C GLY A 57 -17.07 -0.83 9.59
N PHE A 58 -16.64 -0.36 8.43
CA PHE A 58 -15.47 -0.90 7.73
C PHE A 58 -14.38 0.17 7.74
N GLY A 59 -13.13 -0.24 7.87
CA GLY A 59 -11.96 0.60 7.66
C GLY A 59 -10.96 -0.20 6.87
N TYR A 60 -10.29 0.43 5.91
CA TYR A 60 -9.27 -0.22 5.10
C TYR A 60 -7.92 0.39 5.39
N GLN A 61 -6.95 -0.46 5.68
CA GLN A 61 -5.53 -0.10 5.69
C GLN A 61 -4.97 -0.49 4.33
N CYS A 62 -4.35 0.46 3.66
CA CYS A 62 -3.87 0.34 2.29
C CYS A 62 -2.38 0.66 2.26
N GLY A 63 -1.66 0.00 1.35
CA GLY A 63 -0.30 0.38 0.98
C GLY A 63 -0.31 1.34 -0.20
N SER A 64 0.59 2.30 -0.19
CA SER A 64 1.00 3.07 -1.36
C SER A 64 2.51 3.18 -1.30
N GLY A 65 3.12 3.29 -2.48
CA GLY A 65 4.54 3.57 -2.60
C GLY A 65 4.81 3.94 -4.05
N ALA A 66 5.70 4.90 -4.25
CA ALA A 66 6.39 5.02 -5.51
C ALA A 66 7.44 3.91 -5.51
N GLY A 67 7.18 2.86 -6.29
CA GLY A 67 8.04 1.70 -6.34
C GLY A 67 9.39 2.04 -6.94
N ILE A 68 10.34 2.46 -6.10
CA ILE A 68 11.76 2.13 -6.27
C ILE A 68 12.09 1.00 -5.29
N SER A 69 11.14 0.09 -5.08
CA SER A 69 11.37 -1.18 -4.42
C SER A 69 11.62 -2.21 -5.51
N PRO A 70 12.84 -2.75 -5.61
CA PRO A 70 13.05 -3.96 -6.38
C PRO A 70 12.36 -5.08 -5.60
N ASP A 71 11.06 -5.28 -5.83
CA ASP A 71 10.34 -6.47 -5.36
C ASP A 71 10.99 -7.76 -5.88
N THR A 72 11.86 -7.62 -6.88
CA THR A 72 12.77 -8.61 -7.46
C THR A 72 14.12 -8.71 -6.75
N ALA A 73 14.49 -7.79 -5.85
CA ALA A 73 15.74 -7.87 -5.08
C ALA A 73 15.81 -9.11 -4.20
N ARG A 74 14.67 -9.60 -3.69
CA ARG A 74 14.60 -10.90 -2.99
C ARG A 74 15.00 -12.09 -3.87
N LEU A 75 15.05 -11.91 -5.20
CA LEU A 75 15.51 -12.91 -6.15
C LEU A 75 17.02 -12.79 -6.44
N LEU A 76 17.67 -11.72 -5.96
CA LEU A 76 19.12 -11.58 -6.09
C LEU A 76 19.80 -12.60 -5.17
N PRO A 77 20.76 -13.38 -5.67
CA PRO A 77 21.50 -14.32 -4.85
C PRO A 77 22.44 -13.60 -3.88
N GLY A 78 22.63 -14.19 -2.70
CA GLY A 78 23.61 -13.74 -1.72
C GLY A 78 23.07 -12.76 -0.67
N LEU A 79 23.93 -12.41 0.28
CA LEU A 79 23.68 -11.47 1.38
C LEU A 79 24.92 -10.59 1.58
N GLY A 80 24.78 -9.44 2.24
CA GLY A 80 25.91 -8.57 2.61
C GLY A 80 26.07 -7.33 1.74
N SER A 81 27.29 -6.79 1.67
CA SER A 81 27.61 -5.54 0.99
C SER A 81 27.22 -5.55 -0.49
N ASP A 82 27.48 -6.66 -1.15
CA ASP A 82 27.31 -6.78 -2.60
C ASP A 82 25.83 -6.85 -2.97
N PHE A 83 25.03 -7.54 -2.15
CA PHE A 83 23.57 -7.50 -2.23
C PHE A 83 23.06 -6.06 -2.09
N LYS A 84 23.52 -5.33 -1.08
CA LYS A 84 23.11 -3.93 -0.86
C LYS A 84 23.47 -3.01 -2.03
N HIS A 85 24.65 -3.19 -2.62
CA HIS A 85 25.06 -2.45 -3.82
C HIS A 85 24.20 -2.79 -5.03
N ALA A 86 23.89 -4.07 -5.26
CA ALA A 86 23.05 -4.53 -6.37
C ALA A 86 21.62 -3.99 -6.26
N VAL A 87 21.02 -4.03 -5.06
CA VAL A 87 19.69 -3.46 -4.78
C VAL A 87 19.67 -1.96 -5.07
N LYS A 88 20.70 -1.24 -4.61
CA LYS A 88 20.83 0.21 -4.86
C LYS A 88 20.99 0.54 -6.34
N ALA A 89 21.71 -0.29 -7.09
CA ALA A 89 21.89 -0.10 -8.54
C ALA A 89 20.61 -0.41 -9.34
N MET A 90 19.77 -1.36 -8.90
CA MET A 90 18.44 -1.58 -9.50
C MET A 90 17.50 -0.41 -9.25
N ALA A 91 17.50 0.12 -8.02
CA ALA A 91 16.73 1.29 -7.65
C ALA A 91 17.03 2.51 -8.54
N SER A 92 18.28 2.72 -8.95
CA SER A 92 18.67 3.84 -9.81
C SER A 92 18.38 3.65 -11.31
N ARG A 93 17.91 2.47 -11.74
CA ARG A 93 17.83 2.09 -13.17
C ARG A 93 16.42 2.20 -13.77
N ASP A 94 15.39 2.29 -12.94
CA ASP A 94 13.98 2.23 -13.38
C ASP A 94 13.38 3.61 -13.74
N ASP A 95 14.19 4.67 -13.74
CA ASP A 95 13.80 6.03 -14.15
C ASP A 95 13.56 6.18 -15.67
N SER A 96 13.84 5.16 -16.48
CA SER A 96 13.55 5.17 -17.92
C SER A 96 12.12 4.71 -18.19
N ASN A 97 11.20 5.68 -18.17
CA ASN A 97 9.82 5.62 -18.63
C ASN A 97 9.70 5.20 -20.12
N GLU A 98 10.00 3.94 -20.44
CA GLU A 98 9.93 3.38 -21.81
C GLU A 98 8.88 2.26 -21.97
N ARG A 99 8.17 1.85 -20.91
CA ARG A 99 7.22 0.71 -20.98
C ARG A 99 5.76 1.04 -21.28
N PHE A 100 5.39 2.31 -21.44
CA PHE A 100 3.99 2.72 -21.70
C PHE A 100 3.87 3.79 -22.81
N ARG A 101 4.55 3.57 -23.93
CA ARG A 101 4.19 4.19 -25.22
C ARG A 101 3.52 3.15 -26.12
#